data_AF-A0A2G6DEP6-F1
#
_entry.id   AF-A0A2G6DEP6-F1
#
_cell.length_a   1.000
_cell.length_b   1.000
_cell.length_c   1.000
_cell.angle_alpha   90.00
_cell.angle_beta   90.00
_cell.angle_gamma   90.00
#
_symmetry.space_group_name_H-M   'P 1'
#
loop_
_entity.id
_entity.type
_entity.pdbx_description
1 polymer ?
#
loop_
_entity_poly.entity_id
_entity_poly.type
_entity_poly.pdbx_seq_one_letter_code
_entity_poly.pdbx_strand_id
1 'polypeptide(L)'
;MLDISPLLLLFTAVTFLALLVFLNKYLYKPLLDFMENRDKTIERDKKNANKNDGDVNSYEEEARAVILEAKSQASKQRNEVLEKAKKEISVKLEEKKAQLDEQYDVFQKEIEDKKVQLKNGLLAQMPLFREGIKAKLNQL
;
A
#
# COMPACT_ATOMS: atom_id res chain seq x y z
N MET A 1 -75.68 34.25 -54.75
CA MET A 1 -74.75 33.43 -55.55
C MET A 1 -73.35 33.77 -55.07
N LEU A 2 -72.46 32.80 -54.88
CA LEU A 2 -71.06 33.10 -54.58
C LEU A 2 -70.47 33.81 -55.81
N ASP A 3 -70.22 35.11 -55.72
CA ASP A 3 -69.41 35.84 -56.69
C ASP A 3 -67.95 35.45 -56.49
N ILE A 4 -67.59 34.27 -56.99
CA ILE A 4 -66.22 33.79 -57.04
C ILE A 4 -65.52 34.58 -58.14
N SER A 5 -64.83 35.66 -57.77
CA SER A 5 -63.95 36.38 -58.68
C SER A 5 -62.66 35.56 -58.89
N PRO A 6 -62.39 35.04 -60.11
CA PRO A 6 -61.19 34.25 -60.38
C PRO A 6 -59.89 35.05 -60.13
N LEU A 7 -59.94 36.36 -60.33
CA LEU A 7 -58.83 37.26 -60.07
C LEU A 7 -58.52 37.38 -58.57
N LEU A 8 -59.56 37.49 -57.74
CA LEU A 8 -59.42 37.54 -56.29
C LEU A 8 -58.84 36.22 -55.76
N LEU A 9 -59.31 35.09 -56.30
CA LEU A 9 -58.81 33.75 -55.95
C LEU A 9 -57.32 33.58 -56.31
N LEU A 10 -56.90 34.07 -57.48
CA LEU A 10 -55.49 34.05 -57.86
C LEU A 10 -54.64 34.91 -56.92
N PHE A 11 -55.11 36.11 -56.58
CA PHE A 11 -54.39 37.01 -55.68
C PHE A 11 -54.27 36.45 -54.25
N THR A 12 -55.34 35.87 -53.71
CA THR A 12 -55.30 35.21 -52.40
C THR A 12 -54.39 33.99 -52.41
N ALA A 13 -54.39 33.19 -53.49
CA ALA A 13 -53.47 32.07 -53.65
C ALA A 13 -52.00 32.52 -53.66
N VAL A 14 -51.67 33.57 -54.41
CA VAL A 14 -50.30 34.14 -54.44
C VAL A 14 -49.89 34.66 -53.06
N THR A 15 -50.79 35.37 -52.37
CA THR A 15 -50.52 35.88 -51.01
C THR A 15 -50.31 34.75 -50.01
N PHE A 16 -51.12 33.69 -50.09
CA PHE A 16 -50.97 32.50 -49.26
C PHE A 16 -49.66 31.76 -49.51
N LEU A 17 -49.26 31.57 -50.77
CA LEU A 17 -47.99 30.96 -51.12
C LEU A 17 -46.79 31.81 -50.66
N ALA A 18 -46.87 33.13 -50.79
CA ALA A 18 -45.85 34.04 -50.27
C ALA A 18 -45.73 33.94 -48.74
N LEU A 19 -46.86 33.87 -48.03
CA LEU A 19 -46.90 33.65 -46.59
C LEU A 19 -46.28 32.31 -46.19
N LEU A 20 -46.57 31.22 -46.92
CA LEU A 20 -45.98 29.91 -46.66
C LEU A 20 -44.45 29.93 -46.78
N VAL A 21 -43.92 30.59 -47.80
CA VAL A 21 -42.47 30.73 -47.98
C VAL A 21 -41.86 31.53 -46.81
N PHE A 22 -42.52 32.60 -46.39
CA PHE A 22 -42.12 33.38 -45.23
C PHE A 22 -42.11 32.53 -43.95
N LEU A 23 -43.22 31.85 -43.64
CA LEU A 23 -43.35 31.00 -42.45
C LEU A 23 -42.34 29.84 -42.45
N ASN A 24 -42.04 29.24 -43.60
CA ASN A 24 -41.05 28.18 -43.72
C ASN A 24 -39.67 28.65 -43.22
N LYS A 25 -39.25 29.86 -43.60
CA LYS A 25 -37.97 30.42 -43.20
C LYS A 25 -37.96 30.93 -41.76
N TYR A 26 -39.01 31.62 -41.32
CA TYR A 26 -39.01 32.33 -40.04
C TYR A 26 -39.55 31.52 -38.87
N LEU A 27 -40.37 30.49 -39.11
CA LEU A 27 -41.03 29.72 -38.05
C LEU A 27 -40.67 28.24 -38.12
N TYR A 28 -40.98 27.58 -39.24
CA TYR A 28 -40.88 26.12 -39.29
C TYR A 28 -39.44 25.61 -39.19
N LYS A 29 -38.50 26.21 -39.94
CA LYS A 29 -37.08 25.84 -39.83
C LYS A 29 -36.52 26.05 -38.42
N PRO A 30 -36.60 27.26 -37.81
CA PRO A 30 -36.10 27.46 -36.45
C PRO A 30 -36.75 26.54 -35.40
N LEU A 31 -38.04 26.24 -35.54
CA LEU A 31 -38.75 25.36 -34.62
C LEU A 31 -38.26 23.90 -34.72
N LEU A 32 -38.10 23.39 -35.94
CA LEU A 32 -37.59 22.04 -36.17
C LEU A 32 -36.14 21.91 -35.73
N ASP A 33 -35.30 22.91 -36.01
CA ASP A 33 -33.90 22.93 -35.55
C ASP A 33 -33.83 22.90 -34.01
N PHE A 34 -34.73 23.60 -33.34
CA PHE A 34 -34.82 23.57 -31.88
C PHE A 34 -35.24 22.20 -31.34
N MET A 35 -36.21 21.54 -31.99
CA MET A 35 -36.62 20.18 -31.65
C MET A 35 -35.46 19.18 -31.84
N GLU A 36 -34.77 19.25 -32.98
CA GLU A 36 -33.63 18.36 -33.26
C GLU A 36 -32.47 18.57 -32.28
N ASN A 37 -32.17 19.82 -31.92
CA ASN A 37 -31.16 20.13 -30.91
C ASN A 37 -31.53 19.58 -29.53
N ARG A 38 -32.81 19.62 -29.16
CA ARG A 38 -33.30 19.02 -27.92
C ARG A 38 -33.15 17.50 -27.93
N ASP A 39 -33.56 16.85 -29.01
CA ASP A 39 -33.44 15.39 -29.14
C ASP A 39 -31.98 14.94 -29.07
N LYS A 40 -31.08 15.63 -29.80
CA LYS A 40 -29.63 15.38 -29.72
C LYS A 40 -29.05 15.58 -28.32
N THR A 41 -29.50 16.62 -27.62
CA THR A 41 -29.06 16.88 -26.24
C THR A 41 -29.51 15.77 -25.30
N ILE A 42 -30.77 15.35 -25.39
CA ILE A 42 -31.32 14.27 -24.57
C ILE A 42 -30.62 12.94 -24.85
N GLU A 43 -30.36 12.60 -26.12
CA GLU A 43 -29.60 11.39 -26.46
C GLU A 43 -28.18 11.43 -25.92
N ARG A 44 -27.50 12.57 -26.06
CA ARG A 44 -26.14 12.75 -25.51
C ARG A 44 -26.13 12.61 -24.00
N ASP A 45 -27.08 13.23 -23.31
CA ASP A 45 -27.15 13.19 -21.85
C ASP A 45 -27.48 11.76 -21.36
N LYS A 46 -28.37 11.02 -22.04
CA LYS A 46 -28.60 9.58 -21.79
C LYS A 46 -27.36 8.74 -22.01
N LYS A 47 -26.59 9.00 -23.08
CA LYS A 47 -25.35 8.27 -23.38
C LYS A 47 -24.29 8.53 -22.32
N ASN A 48 -24.16 9.78 -21.87
CA ASN A 48 -23.21 10.17 -20.83
C ASN A 48 -23.58 9.57 -19.47
N ALA A 49 -24.88 9.54 -19.10
CA ALA A 49 -25.34 8.88 -17.89
C ALA A 49 -25.00 7.39 -17.88
N ASN A 50 -25.28 6.66 -18.97
CA ASN A 50 -24.93 5.24 -19.09
C ASN A 50 -23.41 4.98 -19.09
N LYS A 51 -22.62 5.87 -19.68
CA LYS A 51 -21.15 5.75 -19.64
C LYS A 51 -20.60 5.91 -18.23
N ASN A 52 -21.10 6.89 -17.48
CA ASN A 52 -20.68 7.10 -16.10
C ASN A 52 -20.96 5.86 -15.23
N ASP A 53 -22.09 5.18 -15.42
CA ASP A 53 -22.39 3.94 -14.68
C ASP A 53 -21.42 2.79 -15.04
N GLY A 54 -21.01 2.69 -16.31
CA GLY A 54 -19.99 1.73 -16.75
C GLY A 54 -18.61 2.02 -16.17
N ASP A 55 -18.21 3.29 -16.14
CA ASP A 55 -16.92 3.74 -15.61
C ASP A 55 -16.85 3.56 -14.09
N VAL A 56 -17.95 3.73 -13.36
CA VAL A 56 -17.97 3.49 -11.90
C VAL A 56 -17.69 2.02 -11.56
N ASN A 57 -18.25 1.07 -12.31
CA ASN A 57 -18.00 -0.34 -12.08
C ASN A 57 -16.54 -0.72 -12.39
N SER A 58 -15.96 -0.17 -13.47
CA SER A 58 -14.55 -0.44 -13.78
C SER A 58 -13.62 0.15 -12.72
N TYR A 59 -13.88 1.38 -12.25
CA TYR A 59 -13.10 1.96 -11.16
C TYR A 59 -13.22 1.16 -9.85
N GLU A 60 -14.39 0.58 -9.56
CA GLU A 60 -14.55 -0.28 -8.39
C GLU A 60 -13.74 -1.59 -8.52
N GLU A 61 -13.73 -2.22 -9.69
CA GLU A 61 -12.91 -3.41 -9.96
C GLU A 61 -11.42 -3.11 -9.86
N GLU A 62 -10.95 -2.01 -10.47
CA GLU A 62 -9.56 -1.56 -10.38
C GLU A 62 -9.15 -1.27 -8.93
N ALA A 63 -9.99 -0.57 -8.17
CA ALA A 63 -9.73 -0.30 -6.76
C ALA A 63 -9.63 -1.59 -5.93
N ARG A 64 -10.54 -2.56 -6.17
CA ARG A 64 -10.49 -3.88 -5.52
C ARG A 64 -9.22 -4.64 -5.89
N ALA A 65 -8.79 -4.60 -7.15
CA ALA A 65 -7.55 -5.23 -7.61
C ALA A 65 -6.32 -4.64 -6.92
N VAL A 66 -6.23 -3.31 -6.84
CA VAL A 66 -5.12 -2.60 -6.15
C VAL A 66 -5.07 -2.98 -4.67
N ILE A 67 -6.22 -3.03 -3.99
CA ILE A 67 -6.28 -3.42 -2.57
C ILE A 67 -5.81 -4.87 -2.37
N LEU A 68 -6.25 -5.78 -3.23
CA LEU A 68 -5.85 -7.19 -3.18
C LEU A 68 -4.35 -7.37 -3.41
N GLU A 69 -3.81 -6.66 -4.39
CA GLU A 69 -2.39 -6.68 -4.69
C GLU A 69 -1.57 -6.12 -3.51
N ALA A 70 -1.94 -4.95 -2.99
CA ALA A 70 -1.29 -4.35 -1.83
C ALA A 70 -1.31 -5.28 -0.61
N LYS A 71 -2.44 -5.97 -0.35
CA LYS A 71 -2.54 -6.94 0.75
C LYS A 71 -1.64 -8.15 0.53
N SER A 72 -1.55 -8.64 -0.71
CA SER A 72 -0.66 -9.75 -1.08
C SER A 72 0.82 -9.36 -0.90
N GLN A 73 1.22 -8.19 -1.39
CA GLN A 73 2.57 -7.66 -1.23
C GLN A 73 2.93 -7.45 0.24
N ALA A 74 2.04 -6.86 1.04
CA ALA A 74 2.24 -6.67 2.48
C ALA A 74 2.41 -8.01 3.22
N SER A 75 1.62 -9.02 2.87
CA SER A 75 1.75 -10.37 3.44
C SER A 75 3.09 -11.02 3.08
N LYS A 76 3.51 -10.92 1.81
CA LYS A 76 4.83 -11.41 1.37
C LYS A 76 5.97 -10.71 2.10
N GLN A 77 5.94 -9.38 2.17
CA GLN A 77 6.96 -8.60 2.85
C GLN A 77 7.04 -8.93 4.34
N ARG A 78 5.88 -9.08 5.01
CA ARG A 78 5.83 -9.49 6.42
C ARG A 78 6.48 -10.87 6.62
N ASN A 79 6.18 -11.82 5.76
CA ASN A 79 6.74 -13.17 5.84
C ASN A 79 8.25 -13.15 5.58
N GLU A 80 8.71 -12.40 4.59
CA GLU A 80 10.15 -12.24 4.31
C GLU A 80 10.90 -11.60 5.48
N VAL A 81 10.35 -10.55 6.09
CA VAL A 81 10.95 -9.91 7.26
C VAL A 81 10.99 -10.87 8.44
N LEU A 82 9.92 -11.63 8.68
CA LEU A 82 9.89 -12.63 9.75
C LEU A 82 10.93 -13.73 9.53
N GLU A 83 11.05 -14.25 8.32
CA GLU A 83 12.03 -15.30 8.00
C GLU A 83 13.47 -14.79 8.08
N LYS A 84 13.74 -13.56 7.62
CA LYS A 84 15.05 -12.92 7.80
C LYS A 84 15.37 -12.72 9.29
N ALA A 85 14.44 -12.19 10.07
CA ALA A 85 14.62 -11.98 11.50
C ALA A 85 14.87 -13.29 12.24
N LYS A 86 14.12 -14.36 11.93
CA LYS A 86 14.38 -15.70 12.49
C LYS A 86 15.78 -16.18 12.16
N LYS A 87 16.21 -16.10 10.89
CA LYS A 87 17.56 -16.51 10.49
C LYS A 87 18.64 -15.72 11.22
N GLU A 88 18.51 -14.40 11.31
CA GLU A 88 19.45 -13.56 12.04
C GLU A 88 19.51 -13.89 13.53
N ILE A 89 18.37 -14.15 14.16
CA ILE A 89 18.31 -14.57 15.56
C ILE A 89 19.02 -15.91 15.74
N SER A 90 18.76 -16.89 14.87
CA SER A 90 19.41 -18.20 14.91
C SER A 90 20.92 -18.08 14.80
N VAL A 91 21.42 -17.31 13.83
CA VAL A 91 22.85 -17.07 13.62
C VAL A 91 23.47 -16.41 14.84
N LYS A 92 22.88 -15.31 15.34
CA LYS A 92 23.40 -14.63 16.54
C LYS A 92 23.38 -15.52 17.78
N LEU A 93 22.39 -16.39 17.90
CA LEU A 93 22.28 -17.30 19.03
C LEU A 93 23.35 -18.40 18.95
N GLU A 94 23.63 -18.91 17.77
CA GLU A 94 24.70 -19.88 17.52
C GLU A 94 26.09 -19.26 17.74
N GLU A 95 26.33 -18.05 17.23
CA GLU A 95 27.55 -17.28 17.49
C GLU A 95 27.75 -17.02 18.99
N LYS A 96 26.70 -16.63 19.71
CA LYS A 96 26.79 -16.38 21.16
C LYS A 96 27.03 -17.65 21.95
N LYS A 97 26.46 -18.78 21.55
CA LYS A 97 26.76 -20.08 22.16
C LYS A 97 28.22 -20.47 21.93
N ALA A 98 28.71 -20.38 20.70
CA ALA A 98 30.11 -20.68 20.39
C ALA A 98 31.09 -19.79 21.18
N GLN A 99 30.80 -18.48 21.28
CA GLN A 99 31.59 -17.56 22.11
C GLN A 99 31.54 -17.93 23.60
N LEU A 100 30.40 -18.40 24.11
CA LEU A 100 30.27 -18.80 25.50
C LEU A 100 31.06 -20.08 25.79
N ASP A 101 31.00 -21.05 24.88
CA ASP A 101 31.75 -22.30 24.98
C ASP A 101 33.27 -22.03 24.96
N GLU A 102 33.75 -21.16 24.06
CA GLU A 102 35.14 -20.74 24.01
C GLU A 102 35.58 -20.03 25.31
N GLN A 103 34.77 -19.09 25.81
CA GLN A 103 35.04 -18.41 27.08
C GLN A 103 35.06 -19.38 28.26
N TYR A 104 34.20 -20.40 28.24
CA TYR A 104 34.15 -21.41 29.29
C TYR A 104 35.42 -22.28 29.28
N ASP A 105 35.89 -22.68 28.10
CA ASP A 105 37.15 -23.43 27.96
C ASP A 105 38.36 -22.63 28.44
N VAL A 106 38.42 -21.33 28.11
CA VAL A 106 39.45 -20.42 28.61
C VAL A 106 39.37 -20.28 30.12
N PHE A 107 38.17 -20.08 30.67
CA PHE A 107 37.95 -19.98 32.11
C PHE A 107 38.38 -21.25 32.86
N GLN A 108 38.11 -22.44 32.32
CA GLN A 108 38.58 -23.69 32.92
C GLN A 108 40.10 -23.78 32.98
N LYS A 109 40.79 -23.40 31.88
CA LYS A 109 42.26 -23.35 31.86
C LYS A 109 42.80 -22.36 32.90
N GLU A 110 42.21 -21.16 32.99
CA GLU A 110 42.61 -20.17 33.99
C GLU A 110 42.42 -20.66 35.43
N ILE A 111 41.35 -21.41 35.71
CA ILE A 111 41.14 -21.99 37.04
C ILE A 111 42.23 -23.00 37.38
N GLU A 112 42.59 -23.89 36.45
CA GLU A 112 43.62 -24.89 36.70
C GLU A 112 44.99 -24.20 36.90
N ASP A 113 45.31 -23.19 36.09
CA ASP A 113 46.53 -22.39 36.24
C ASP A 113 46.56 -21.66 37.61
N LYS A 114 45.46 -21.00 38.01
CA LYS A 114 45.35 -20.34 39.31
C LYS A 114 45.48 -21.33 40.46
N LYS A 115 44.96 -22.54 40.34
CA LYS A 115 45.08 -23.60 41.34
C LYS A 115 46.54 -24.08 41.47
N VAL A 116 47.25 -24.24 40.37
CA VAL A 116 48.70 -24.57 40.37
C VAL A 116 49.50 -23.43 41.01
N GLN A 117 49.25 -22.18 40.62
CA GLN A 117 49.90 -21.01 41.21
C GLN A 117 49.64 -20.89 42.71
N LEU A 118 48.40 -21.09 43.16
CA LEU A 118 48.02 -21.07 44.56
C LEU A 118 48.75 -22.17 45.35
N LYS A 119 48.79 -23.40 44.82
CA LYS A 119 49.51 -24.52 45.44
C LYS A 119 51.01 -24.21 45.59
N ASN A 120 51.63 -23.70 44.53
CA ASN A 120 53.05 -23.33 44.55
C ASN A 120 53.32 -22.18 45.53
N GLY A 121 52.44 -21.18 45.59
CA GLY A 121 52.51 -20.08 46.55
C GLY A 121 52.38 -20.56 48.00
N LEU A 122 51.45 -21.48 48.28
CA LEU A 122 51.30 -22.09 49.61
C LEU A 122 52.56 -22.85 50.02
N LEU A 123 53.12 -23.65 49.10
CA LEU A 123 54.36 -24.40 49.35
C LEU A 123 55.55 -23.48 49.64
N ALA A 124 55.67 -22.37 48.91
CA ALA A 124 56.71 -21.37 49.14
C ALA A 124 56.57 -20.67 50.52
N GLN A 125 55.35 -20.46 50.99
CA GLN A 125 55.07 -19.82 52.29
C GLN A 125 55.05 -20.81 53.47
N MET A 126 55.06 -22.11 53.21
CA MET A 126 55.00 -23.17 54.23
C MET A 126 56.14 -23.12 55.29
N PRO A 127 57.39 -22.75 54.95
CA PRO A 127 58.46 -22.56 55.93
C PRO A 127 58.17 -21.42 56.91
N LEU A 128 57.69 -20.28 56.39
CA LEU A 128 57.29 -19.11 57.20
C LEU A 128 56.12 -19.44 58.13
N PHE A 129 55.15 -20.22 57.62
CA PHE A 129 54.03 -20.70 58.44
C PHE A 129 54.50 -21.63 59.56
N ARG A 130 55.46 -22.53 59.28
CA ARG A 130 56.08 -23.41 60.30
C ARG A 130 56.85 -22.62 61.36
N GLU A 131 57.60 -21.60 60.97
CA GLU A 131 58.29 -20.72 61.91
C GLU A 131 57.31 -19.94 62.78
N GLY A 132 56.25 -19.36 62.19
CA GLY A 132 55.20 -18.67 62.94
C GLY A 132 54.48 -19.56 63.95
N ILE A 133 54.19 -20.82 63.58
CA ILE A 133 53.60 -21.79 64.51
C ILE A 133 54.58 -22.15 65.64
N LYS A 134 55.86 -22.43 65.33
CA LYS A 134 56.88 -22.67 66.36
C LYS A 134 57.03 -21.48 67.32
N ALA A 135 57.05 -20.26 66.79
CA ALA A 135 57.16 -19.06 67.59
C ALA A 135 55.98 -18.90 68.57
N LYS A 136 54.75 -19.18 68.11
CA LYS A 136 53.55 -19.18 68.98
C LYS A 136 53.55 -20.30 70.02
N LEU A 137 54.04 -21.49 69.65
CA LEU A 137 54.14 -22.64 70.56
C LEU A 137 55.20 -22.44 71.66
N ASN A 138 56.29 -21.73 71.36
CA ASN A 138 57.31 -21.36 72.35
C ASN A 138 56.90 -20.16 73.23
N GLN A 139 55.80 -19.48 72.91
CA GLN A 139 55.20 -18.41 73.72
C GLN A 139 54.11 -18.91 74.68
N LEU A 140 53.76 -20.19 74.59
CA LEU A 140 52.92 -20.93 75.55
C LEU A 140 53.82 -21.69 76.54
#